data_AF-A0A2A4TBQ5-F1
#
_entry.id   AF-A0A2A4TBQ5-F1
#
_cell.length_a   1.000
_cell.length_b   1.000
_cell.length_c   1.000
_cell.angle_alpha   90.00
_cell.angle_beta   90.00
_cell.angle_gamma   90.00
#
_symmetry.space_group_name_H-M   'P 1'
#
loop_
_entity.id
_entity.type
_entity.pdbx_description
1 polymer ?
#
loop_
_entity_poly.entity_id
_entity_poly.type
_entity_poly.pdbx_seq_one_letter_code
_entity_poly.pdbx_strand_id
1 'polypeptide(L)'
;MKVLIVTAHPASKGFTHKIAKRYASVKEETSKRNEVFTMNLYNKRFAQPFLCYENIKTDCKVTPAQKIIQDKILWADEIVFAFPVWWFGPPAILKNFLDQNFTSGFAYKYHDNGIRSELLEGRTARIFATADGPKIIYFLFRIATSMRWKYGVLGFCGIDLKSFDIFPEMFKRTSEKQRNRMLQRVSERARNFAPIKK
;
A
#
# COMPACT_ATOMS: atom_id res chain seq x y z
N MET A 1 -17.89 3.00 -2.02
CA MET A 1 -16.68 2.24 -2.41
C MET A 1 -15.97 1.75 -1.16
N LYS A 2 -15.23 0.66 -1.24
CA LYS A 2 -14.49 0.06 -0.13
C LYS A 2 -13.01 0.39 -0.26
N VAL A 3 -12.45 1.04 0.75
CA VAL A 3 -11.06 1.51 0.76
C VAL A 3 -10.30 0.82 1.89
N LEU A 4 -9.24 0.09 1.53
CA LEU A 4 -8.28 -0.44 2.49
C LEU A 4 -7.07 0.50 2.57
N ILE A 5 -6.81 1.09 3.73
CA ILE A 5 -5.62 1.90 3.98
C ILE A 5 -4.63 1.09 4.81
N VAL A 6 -3.47 0.77 4.25
CA VAL A 6 -2.39 0.03 4.92
C VAL A 6 -1.31 1.01 5.38
N THR A 7 -1.06 1.08 6.69
CA THR A 7 0.01 1.90 7.27
C THR A 7 1.14 1.04 7.82
N ALA A 8 2.38 1.47 7.56
CA ALA A 8 3.58 0.77 8.00
C ALA A 8 4.57 1.72 8.66
N HIS A 9 4.29 2.12 9.91
CA HIS A 9 5.19 2.97 10.68
C HIS A 9 5.18 2.56 12.16
N PRO A 10 6.35 2.32 12.80
CA PRO A 10 6.41 1.80 14.17
C PRO A 10 5.89 2.80 15.20
N ALA A 11 6.20 4.09 15.02
CA ALA A 11 5.68 5.12 15.90
C ALA A 11 4.15 5.24 15.74
N SER A 12 3.43 5.29 16.85
CA SER A 12 1.97 5.44 16.92
C SER A 12 1.48 6.80 16.43
N LYS A 13 2.37 7.80 16.40
CA LYS A 13 2.14 9.14 15.87
C LYS A 13 3.17 9.41 14.77
N GLY A 14 2.80 10.20 13.77
CA GLY A 14 3.72 10.55 12.68
C GLY A 14 2.98 11.00 11.42
N PHE A 15 3.74 11.48 10.43
CA PHE A 15 3.14 12.00 9.20
C PHE A 15 2.49 10.90 8.36
N THR A 16 2.99 9.65 8.41
CA THR A 16 2.33 8.48 7.81
C THR A 16 0.89 8.32 8.30
N HIS A 17 0.67 8.39 9.62
CA HIS A 17 -0.69 8.28 10.18
C HIS A 17 -1.55 9.50 9.87
N LYS A 18 -0.96 10.71 9.76
CA LYS A 18 -1.68 11.90 9.29
C LYS A 18 -2.16 11.77 7.85
N ILE A 19 -1.33 11.18 6.97
CA ILE A 19 -1.72 10.87 5.58
C ILE A 19 -2.90 9.90 5.57
N ALA A 20 -2.80 8.79 6.31
CA ALA A 20 -3.87 7.79 6.39
C ALA A 20 -5.19 8.37 6.91
N LYS A 21 -5.14 9.10 8.03
CA LYS A 21 -6.31 9.77 8.61
C LYS A 21 -6.92 10.79 7.64
N ARG A 22 -6.10 11.56 6.92
CA ARG A 22 -6.59 12.53 5.95
C ARG A 22 -7.23 11.86 4.75
N TYR A 23 -6.63 10.79 4.22
CA TYR A 23 -7.21 10.04 3.10
C TYR A 23 -8.56 9.43 3.49
N ALA A 24 -8.65 8.82 4.68
CA ALA A 24 -9.87 8.26 5.23
C ALA A 24 -10.98 9.33 5.35
N SER A 25 -10.69 10.45 6.01
CA SER A 25 -11.69 11.51 6.23
C SER A 25 -12.24 12.02 4.90
N VAL A 26 -11.37 12.29 3.92
CA VAL A 26 -11.82 12.80 2.62
C VAL A 26 -12.67 11.77 1.87
N LYS A 27 -12.36 10.47 1.96
CA LYS A 27 -13.20 9.43 1.35
C LYS A 27 -14.57 9.34 2.01
N GLU A 28 -14.64 9.40 3.33
CA GLU A 28 -15.89 9.39 4.09
C GLU A 28 -16.73 10.65 3.80
N GLU A 29 -16.09 11.82 3.75
CA GLU A 29 -16.70 13.11 3.40
C GLU A 29 -17.26 13.12 1.95
N THR A 30 -16.58 12.45 1.01
CA THR A 30 -16.99 12.42 -0.41
C THR A 30 -18.28 11.63 -0.62
N SER A 31 -18.56 10.61 0.20
CA SER A 31 -19.80 9.84 0.12
C SER A 31 -19.99 8.99 1.36
N LYS A 32 -21.18 9.08 1.99
CA LYS A 32 -21.58 8.23 3.11
C LYS A 32 -21.66 6.72 2.77
N ARG A 33 -21.64 6.36 1.48
CA ARG A 33 -21.58 4.96 1.01
C ARG A 33 -20.15 4.44 0.89
N ASN A 34 -19.15 5.25 1.25
CA ASN A 34 -17.77 4.80 1.30
C ASN A 34 -17.52 4.12 2.63
N GLU A 35 -16.92 2.93 2.57
CA GLU A 35 -16.46 2.20 3.72
C GLU A 35 -14.93 2.25 3.72
N VAL A 36 -14.34 2.71 4.82
CA VAL A 36 -12.89 2.83 4.95
C VAL A 36 -12.40 1.92 6.08
N PHE A 37 -11.41 1.08 5.78
CA PHE A 37 -10.75 0.25 6.77
C PHE A 37 -9.28 0.61 6.84
N THR A 38 -8.80 1.06 8.00
CA THR A 38 -7.37 1.34 8.21
C THR A 38 -6.70 0.18 8.95
N MET A 39 -5.71 -0.42 8.30
CA MET A 39 -4.88 -1.51 8.79
C MET A 39 -3.48 -0.98 9.14
N ASN A 40 -3.21 -0.83 10.43
CA ASN A 40 -1.86 -0.54 10.92
C ASN A 40 -1.10 -1.85 11.11
N LEU A 41 -0.07 -2.10 10.29
CA LEU A 41 0.69 -3.34 10.32
C LEU A 41 1.44 -3.59 11.64
N TYR A 42 1.70 -2.56 12.44
CA TYR A 42 2.29 -2.71 13.77
C TYR A 42 1.27 -3.07 14.87
N ASN A 43 -0.02 -3.17 14.54
CA ASN A 43 -1.03 -3.67 15.48
C ASN A 43 -0.90 -5.20 15.60
N LYS A 44 -0.89 -5.72 16.83
CA LYS A 44 -0.81 -7.16 17.15
C LYS A 44 -1.84 -8.02 16.38
N ARG A 45 -3.01 -7.47 16.06
CA ARG A 45 -4.06 -8.16 15.28
C ARG A 45 -3.58 -8.59 13.88
N PHE A 46 -2.65 -7.86 13.28
CA PHE A 46 -2.14 -8.11 11.93
C PHE A 46 -0.68 -8.58 11.94
N ALA A 47 -0.13 -8.85 13.12
CA ALA A 47 1.25 -9.32 13.23
C ALA A 47 1.40 -10.67 12.52
N GLN A 48 2.39 -10.75 11.65
CA GLN A 48 2.77 -11.97 10.94
C GLN A 48 4.26 -12.21 11.20
N PRO A 49 4.70 -13.47 11.41
CA PRO A 49 6.12 -13.78 11.45
C PRO A 49 6.75 -13.50 10.08
N PHE A 50 8.08 -13.50 10.01
CA PHE A 50 8.75 -13.53 8.72
C PHE A 50 8.39 -14.82 7.97
N LEU A 51 8.32 -14.74 6.65
CA LEU A 51 8.05 -15.89 5.80
C LEU A 51 9.23 -16.86 5.86
N CYS A 52 8.98 -18.05 6.41
CA CYS A 52 9.95 -19.14 6.50
C CYS A 52 9.25 -20.43 6.06
N TYR A 53 9.86 -21.19 5.15
CA TYR A 53 9.42 -22.51 4.71
C TYR A 53 10.60 -23.31 4.16
N GLU A 54 10.54 -24.63 4.27
CA GLU A 54 11.43 -25.54 3.52
C GLU A 54 10.70 -26.07 2.28
N ASN A 55 9.43 -26.41 2.43
CA ASN A 55 8.55 -26.81 1.36
C ASN A 55 7.30 -25.92 1.28
N ILE A 56 7.25 -25.10 0.22
CA ILE A 56 6.20 -24.11 0.00
C ILE A 56 4.78 -24.70 -0.02
N LYS A 57 4.62 -25.98 -0.39
CA LYS A 57 3.30 -26.61 -0.49
C LYS A 57 2.75 -27.07 0.87
N THR A 58 3.62 -27.45 1.80
CA THR A 58 3.23 -28.03 3.09
C THR A 58 3.32 -27.03 4.23
N ASP A 59 4.26 -26.09 4.16
CA ASP A 59 4.64 -25.25 5.29
C ASP A 59 3.90 -23.90 5.26
N CYS A 60 3.52 -23.42 4.08
CA CYS A 60 2.83 -22.14 3.88
C CYS A 60 1.30 -22.25 4.05
N LYS A 61 0.86 -22.84 5.16
CA LYS A 61 -0.58 -22.90 5.50
C LYS A 61 -1.10 -21.51 5.83
N VAL A 62 -2.31 -21.19 5.36
CA VAL A 62 -2.93 -19.89 5.60
C VAL A 62 -3.16 -19.66 7.09
N THR A 63 -2.50 -18.65 7.65
CA THR A 63 -2.66 -18.29 9.07
C THR A 63 -3.94 -17.47 9.29
N PRO A 64 -4.49 -17.42 10.52
CA PRO A 64 -5.66 -16.57 10.81
C PRO A 64 -5.43 -15.08 10.49
N ALA A 65 -4.23 -14.56 10.77
CA ALA A 65 -3.87 -13.18 10.45
C ALA A 65 -3.84 -12.95 8.93
N GLN A 66 -3.22 -13.87 8.18
CA GLN A 66 -3.19 -13.83 6.72
C GLN A 66 -4.59 -13.88 6.13
N LYS A 67 -5.47 -14.73 6.65
CA LYS A 67 -6.87 -14.79 6.20
C LYS A 67 -7.59 -13.45 6.39
N ILE A 68 -7.50 -12.84 7.59
CA ILE A 68 -8.10 -11.53 7.87
C ILE A 68 -7.58 -10.47 6.89
N ILE A 69 -6.29 -10.50 6.59
CA ILE A 69 -5.65 -9.55 5.69
C ILE A 69 -6.13 -9.76 4.24
N GLN A 70 -6.07 -11.00 3.76
CA GLN A 70 -6.49 -11.37 2.40
C GLN A 70 -7.98 -11.09 2.17
N ASP A 71 -8.83 -11.37 3.15
CA ASP A 71 -10.26 -11.01 3.12
C ASP A 71 -10.45 -9.49 2.97
N LYS A 72 -9.62 -8.67 3.63
CA LYS A 72 -9.66 -7.21 3.50
C LYS A 72 -9.11 -6.71 2.18
N ILE A 73 -8.11 -7.38 1.60
CA ILE A 73 -7.62 -7.09 0.24
C ILE A 73 -8.73 -7.37 -0.78
N LEU A 74 -9.43 -8.52 -0.66
CA LEU A 74 -10.54 -8.87 -1.56
C LEU A 74 -11.72 -7.94 -1.41
N TRP A 75 -12.04 -7.52 -0.18
CA TRP A 75 -13.13 -6.58 0.10
C TRP A 75 -12.90 -5.19 -0.53
N ALA A 76 -11.67 -4.75 -0.70
CA ALA A 76 -11.35 -3.39 -1.14
C ALA A 76 -11.47 -3.20 -2.67
N ASP A 77 -12.06 -2.07 -3.07
CA ASP A 77 -12.00 -1.54 -4.45
C ASP A 77 -10.70 -0.72 -4.69
N GLU A 78 -10.19 -0.08 -3.63
CA GLU A 78 -8.97 0.73 -3.64
C GLU A 78 -8.09 0.38 -2.42
N ILE A 79 -6.80 0.17 -2.67
CA ILE A 79 -5.80 -0.08 -1.63
C ILE A 79 -4.82 1.11 -1.57
N VAL A 80 -4.69 1.70 -0.40
CA VAL A 80 -3.83 2.87 -0.17
C VAL A 80 -2.70 2.48 0.77
N PHE A 81 -1.47 2.63 0.33
CA PHE A 81 -0.30 2.40 1.18
C PHE A 81 0.28 3.73 1.67
N ALA A 82 0.53 3.82 2.97
CA ALA A 82 1.23 4.95 3.58
C ALA A 82 2.40 4.46 4.44
N PHE A 83 3.63 4.86 4.08
CA PHE A 83 4.85 4.37 4.74
C PHE A 83 6.06 5.28 4.53
N PRO A 84 7.09 5.23 5.40
CA PRO A 84 8.37 5.87 5.12
C PRO A 84 9.21 5.05 4.12
N VAL A 85 9.92 5.73 3.22
CA VAL A 85 10.92 5.11 2.34
C VAL A 85 12.14 4.74 3.17
N TRP A 86 12.41 3.44 3.32
CA TRP A 86 13.62 2.91 3.93
C TRP A 86 14.40 2.13 2.88
N TRP A 87 15.67 2.48 2.66
CA TRP A 87 16.52 1.89 1.62
C TRP A 87 15.88 1.87 0.21
N PHE A 88 15.26 2.98 -0.20
CA PHE A 88 14.51 3.11 -1.47
C PHE A 88 13.40 2.05 -1.67
N GLY A 89 12.90 1.49 -0.57
CA GLY A 89 11.84 0.50 -0.54
C GLY A 89 10.84 0.75 0.59
N PRO A 90 9.86 -0.16 0.74
CA PRO A 90 8.99 -0.16 1.90
C PRO A 90 9.73 -0.61 3.17
N PRO A 91 9.23 -0.27 4.37
CA PRO A 91 9.69 -0.86 5.62
C PRO A 91 9.60 -2.38 5.60
N ALA A 92 10.47 -3.06 6.36
CA ALA A 92 10.51 -4.52 6.42
C ALA A 92 9.14 -5.15 6.74
N ILE A 93 8.35 -4.54 7.63
CA ILE A 93 7.01 -5.04 7.97
C ILE A 93 6.03 -5.00 6.78
N LEU A 94 6.13 -3.99 5.91
CA LEU A 94 5.31 -3.89 4.71
C LEU A 94 5.81 -4.84 3.62
N LYS A 95 7.13 -5.05 3.52
CA LYS A 95 7.66 -6.10 2.65
C LYS A 95 7.19 -7.49 3.10
N ASN A 96 7.24 -7.78 4.40
CA ASN A 96 6.71 -9.02 4.96
C ASN A 96 5.21 -9.16 4.71
N PHE A 97 4.43 -8.09 4.85
CA PHE A 97 3.01 -8.08 4.48
C PHE A 97 2.80 -8.47 3.00
N LEU A 98 3.63 -7.96 2.07
CA LEU A 98 3.52 -8.37 0.67
C LEU A 98 3.87 -9.85 0.52
N ASP A 99 4.98 -10.31 1.09
CA ASP A 99 5.46 -11.69 0.96
C ASP A 99 4.48 -12.72 1.53
N GLN A 100 3.88 -12.41 2.67
CA GLN A 100 2.93 -13.29 3.35
C GLN A 100 1.54 -13.29 2.69
N ASN A 101 1.10 -12.18 2.07
CA ASN A 101 -0.30 -12.04 1.67
C ASN A 101 -0.51 -12.02 0.15
N PHE A 102 0.51 -11.74 -0.66
CA PHE A 102 0.42 -11.70 -2.13
C PHE A 102 0.89 -13.05 -2.72
N THR A 103 0.30 -14.15 -2.24
CA THR A 103 0.75 -15.52 -2.53
C THR A 103 0.16 -16.09 -3.82
N SER A 104 0.81 -17.12 -4.36
CA SER A 104 0.25 -17.92 -5.47
C SER A 104 -1.08 -18.56 -5.06
N GLY A 105 -2.04 -18.58 -5.97
CA GLY A 105 -3.42 -19.03 -5.74
C GLY A 105 -4.33 -17.98 -5.08
N PHE A 106 -3.79 -16.87 -4.60
CA PHE A 106 -4.55 -15.75 -4.07
C PHE A 106 -4.37 -14.46 -4.89
N ALA A 107 -3.13 -14.01 -5.07
CA ALA A 107 -2.84 -12.74 -5.75
C ALA A 107 -2.51 -12.93 -7.25
N TYR A 108 -1.92 -14.08 -7.57
CA TYR A 108 -1.59 -14.49 -8.93
C TYR A 108 -1.60 -16.02 -9.01
N LYS A 109 -1.56 -16.58 -10.22
CA LYS A 109 -1.34 -18.01 -10.44
C LYS A 109 -0.58 -18.23 -11.75
N TYR A 110 0.37 -19.15 -11.75
CA TYR A 110 0.91 -19.71 -12.99
C TYR A 110 0.13 -20.98 -13.36
N HIS A 111 -0.21 -21.10 -14.63
CA HIS A 111 -0.78 -22.33 -15.20
C HIS A 111 0.33 -23.23 -15.75
N ASP A 112 0.00 -24.47 -16.09
CA ASP A 112 0.98 -25.46 -16.55
C ASP A 112 1.69 -25.04 -17.85
N ASN A 113 1.06 -24.17 -18.64
CA ASN A 113 1.65 -23.58 -19.85
C ASN A 113 2.57 -22.36 -19.56
N GLY A 114 2.84 -22.06 -18.29
CA GLY A 114 3.68 -20.93 -17.87
C GLY A 114 3.01 -19.56 -17.93
N ILE A 115 1.76 -19.46 -18.39
CA ILE A 115 1.02 -18.19 -18.42
C ILE A 115 0.61 -17.81 -16.99
N ARG A 116 0.83 -16.55 -16.63
CA ARG A 116 0.39 -15.97 -15.36
C ARG A 116 -1.03 -15.40 -15.50
N SER A 117 -1.91 -15.74 -14.57
CA SER A 117 -3.15 -15.01 -14.32
C SER A 117 -3.01 -14.06 -13.13
N GLU A 118 -3.64 -12.91 -13.28
CA GLU A 118 -3.81 -11.89 -12.25
C GLU A 118 -5.12 -12.18 -11.49
N LEU A 119 -5.06 -12.26 -10.16
CA LEU A 119 -6.23 -12.68 -9.36
C LEU A 119 -6.82 -11.53 -8.52
N LEU A 120 -6.18 -10.34 -8.54
CA LEU A 120 -6.66 -9.14 -7.83
C LEU A 120 -7.10 -8.02 -8.78
N GLU A 121 -7.42 -8.36 -10.03
CA GLU A 121 -8.03 -7.46 -11.01
C GLU A 121 -9.29 -6.77 -10.46
N GLY A 122 -9.68 -5.65 -11.09
CA GLY A 122 -10.80 -4.82 -10.62
C GLY A 122 -10.44 -3.84 -9.51
N ARG A 123 -9.21 -3.89 -8.98
CA ARG A 123 -8.75 -3.06 -7.85
C ARG A 123 -7.74 -2.01 -8.28
N THR A 124 -7.80 -0.88 -7.61
CA THR A 124 -6.86 0.22 -7.80
C THR A 124 -5.97 0.40 -6.58
N ALA A 125 -4.81 1.02 -6.77
CA ALA A 125 -3.93 1.36 -5.67
C ALA A 125 -3.36 2.77 -5.76
N ARG A 126 -3.03 3.32 -4.59
CA ARG A 126 -2.27 4.56 -4.43
C ARG A 126 -1.21 4.40 -3.36
N ILE A 127 -0.06 5.03 -3.57
CA ILE A 127 1.05 4.98 -2.63
C ILE A 127 1.44 6.40 -2.23
N PHE A 128 1.49 6.63 -0.92
CA PHE A 128 2.02 7.83 -0.30
C PHE A 128 3.23 7.45 0.55
N ALA A 129 4.41 7.78 0.07
CA ALA A 129 5.66 7.50 0.76
C ALA A 129 6.25 8.77 1.36
N THR A 130 6.83 8.70 2.56
CA THR A 130 7.53 9.83 3.19
C THR A 130 9.02 9.56 3.20
N ALA A 131 9.85 10.58 2.99
CA ALA A 131 11.29 10.38 2.97
C ALA A 131 12.04 11.60 3.48
N ASP A 132 13.19 11.38 4.12
CA ASP A 132 13.97 12.49 4.66
C ASP A 132 14.82 13.16 3.59
N GLY A 133 15.50 12.41 2.73
CA GLY A 133 16.50 12.98 1.82
C GLY A 133 16.00 14.11 0.88
N PRO A 134 16.94 14.83 0.24
CA PRO A 134 16.63 15.89 -0.71
C PRO A 134 15.69 15.45 -1.85
N LYS A 135 14.79 16.35 -2.25
CA LYS A 135 13.81 16.11 -3.33
C LYS A 135 14.45 15.60 -4.63
N ILE A 136 15.64 16.10 -4.99
CA ILE A 136 16.34 15.71 -6.22
C ILE A 136 16.67 14.22 -6.26
N ILE A 137 17.05 13.63 -5.13
CA ILE A 137 17.37 12.20 -5.04
C ILE A 137 16.13 11.37 -5.36
N TYR A 138 15.00 11.67 -4.70
CA TYR A 138 13.75 10.94 -4.93
C TYR A 138 13.14 11.22 -6.30
N PHE A 139 13.44 12.36 -6.92
CA PHE A 139 13.09 12.63 -8.31
C PHE A 139 13.83 11.69 -9.27
N LEU A 140 15.16 11.56 -9.12
CA LEU A 140 16.00 10.70 -9.95
C LEU A 140 15.59 9.21 -9.84
N PHE A 141 15.34 8.73 -8.62
CA PHE A 141 14.97 7.33 -8.39
C PHE A 141 13.46 7.06 -8.50
N ARG A 142 12.63 8.08 -8.78
CA ARG A 142 11.16 7.94 -8.82
C ARG A 142 10.70 6.89 -9.82
N ILE A 143 11.32 6.88 -10.99
CA ILE A 143 10.93 5.99 -12.08
C ILE A 143 11.22 4.53 -11.68
N ALA A 144 12.44 4.22 -11.26
CA ALA A 144 12.81 2.88 -10.82
C ALA A 144 11.96 2.40 -9.64
N THR A 145 11.75 3.24 -8.63
CA THR A 145 10.96 2.89 -7.45
C THR A 145 9.48 2.70 -7.77
N SER A 146 8.88 3.56 -8.61
CA SER A 146 7.47 3.43 -9.00
C SER A 146 7.22 2.27 -9.97
N MET A 147 8.15 1.95 -10.87
CA MET A 147 8.02 0.81 -11.79
C MET A 147 7.99 -0.53 -11.05
N ARG A 148 8.79 -0.68 -9.99
CA ARG A 148 8.73 -1.86 -9.12
C ARG A 148 7.33 -2.10 -8.59
N TRP A 149 6.67 -1.05 -8.09
CA TRP A 149 5.30 -1.16 -7.59
C TRP A 149 4.28 -1.35 -8.71
N LYS A 150 4.39 -0.57 -9.79
CA LYS A 150 3.45 -0.59 -10.91
C LYS A 150 3.41 -1.94 -11.61
N TYR A 151 4.57 -2.54 -11.90
CA TYR A 151 4.66 -3.75 -12.72
C TYR A 151 5.08 -4.99 -11.93
N GLY A 152 5.98 -4.84 -10.96
CA GLY A 152 6.57 -5.97 -10.25
C GLY A 152 5.79 -6.46 -9.03
N VAL A 153 4.95 -5.59 -8.43
CA VAL A 153 4.19 -5.94 -7.22
C VAL A 153 2.68 -5.88 -7.47
N LEU A 154 2.15 -4.69 -7.76
CA LEU A 154 0.70 -4.49 -7.86
C LEU A 154 0.17 -4.94 -9.22
N GLY A 155 0.78 -4.45 -10.32
CA GLY A 155 0.40 -4.89 -11.66
C GLY A 155 0.70 -6.36 -11.93
N PHE A 156 1.68 -6.96 -11.22
CA PHE A 156 1.90 -8.41 -11.27
C PHE A 156 0.66 -9.21 -10.81
N CYS A 157 -0.17 -8.61 -9.96
CA CYS A 157 -1.38 -9.20 -9.39
C CYS A 157 -2.68 -8.65 -10.03
N GLY A 158 -2.59 -7.74 -11.00
CA GLY A 158 -3.73 -7.07 -11.63
C GLY A 158 -4.27 -5.84 -10.93
N ILE A 159 -3.56 -5.32 -9.92
CA ILE A 159 -3.94 -4.08 -9.25
C ILE A 159 -3.37 -2.87 -10.01
N ASP A 160 -4.25 -1.97 -10.46
CA ASP A 160 -3.85 -0.78 -11.21
C ASP A 160 -3.36 0.35 -10.28
N LEU A 161 -2.05 0.64 -10.33
CA LEU A 161 -1.43 1.71 -9.55
C LEU A 161 -1.73 3.09 -10.18
N LYS A 162 -2.64 3.85 -9.55
CA LYS A 162 -3.11 5.16 -10.01
C LYS A 162 -2.18 6.32 -9.63
N SER A 163 -1.47 6.24 -8.51
CA SER A 163 -0.48 7.25 -8.15
C SER A 163 0.59 6.72 -7.20
N PHE A 164 1.79 7.27 -7.35
CA PHE A 164 2.94 7.04 -6.49
C PHE A 164 3.53 8.40 -6.09
N ASP A 165 3.22 8.85 -4.88
CA ASP A 165 3.57 10.16 -4.38
C ASP A 165 4.63 10.01 -3.26
N ILE A 166 5.86 10.49 -3.49
CA ILE A 166 6.90 10.61 -2.45
C ILE A 166 6.90 12.04 -1.90
N PHE A 167 6.82 12.18 -0.59
CA PHE A 167 6.98 13.42 0.16
C PHE A 167 8.39 13.47 0.77
N PRO A 168 9.36 14.14 0.14
CA PRO A 168 10.75 14.22 0.59
C PRO A 168 10.95 15.32 1.67
N GLU A 169 12.18 15.48 2.15
CA GLU A 169 12.60 16.57 3.06
C GLU A 169 11.86 16.61 4.40
N MET A 170 11.55 15.42 4.95
CA MET A 170 10.85 15.30 6.22
C MET A 170 11.73 15.58 7.47
N PHE A 171 13.06 15.50 7.36
CA PHE A 171 14.05 15.78 8.44
C PHE A 171 14.29 17.27 8.68
N LYS A 172 14.24 18.10 7.63
CA LYS A 172 14.10 19.54 7.82
C LYS A 172 12.84 19.69 8.64
N ARG A 173 12.76 20.61 9.62
CA ARG A 173 11.49 20.94 10.29
C ARG A 173 10.52 21.48 9.23
N THR A 174 9.94 20.57 8.44
CA THR A 174 9.12 20.85 7.28
C THR A 174 8.05 21.77 7.81
N SER A 175 8.03 23.00 7.30
CA SER A 175 7.13 24.02 7.83
C SER A 175 5.72 23.46 7.81
N GLU A 176 4.88 23.86 8.76
CA GLU A 176 3.49 23.42 8.77
C GLU A 176 2.80 23.69 7.43
N LYS A 177 3.17 24.80 6.77
CA LYS A 177 2.76 25.13 5.40
C LYS A 177 3.10 24.04 4.39
N GLN A 178 4.32 23.49 4.41
CA GLN A 178 4.73 22.41 3.51
C GLN A 178 3.99 21.10 3.83
N ARG A 179 3.85 20.76 5.11
CA ARG A 179 3.07 19.57 5.53
C ARG A 179 1.60 19.68 5.14
N ASN A 180 1.02 20.88 5.22
CA ASN A 180 -0.35 21.15 4.79
C ASN A 180 -0.50 21.01 3.27
N ARG A 181 0.48 21.47 2.46
CA ARG A 181 0.49 21.22 1.01
C ARG A 181 0.54 19.74 0.66
N MET A 182 1.34 18.96 1.40
CA MET A 182 1.38 17.50 1.22
C MET A 182 0.01 16.87 1.54
N LEU A 183 -0.62 17.25 2.65
CA LEU A 183 -1.96 16.77 3.01
C LEU A 183 -3.06 17.25 2.04
N GLN A 184 -2.90 18.42 1.44
CA GLN A 184 -3.78 18.89 0.37
C GLN A 184 -3.68 17.96 -0.85
N ARG A 185 -2.46 17.60 -1.27
CA ARG A 185 -2.25 16.61 -2.34
C ARG A 185 -2.86 15.24 -2.00
N VAL A 186 -2.76 14.78 -0.75
CA VAL A 186 -3.47 13.57 -0.28
C VAL A 186 -4.99 13.71 -0.49
N SER A 187 -5.54 14.88 -0.14
CA SER A 187 -6.97 15.17 -0.30
C SER A 187 -7.42 15.15 -1.77
N GLU A 188 -6.64 15.76 -2.65
CA GLU A 188 -6.89 15.78 -4.09
C GLU A 188 -6.89 14.37 -4.68
N ARG A 189 -5.90 13.54 -4.30
CA ARG A 189 -5.84 12.13 -4.71
C ARG A 189 -7.02 11.33 -4.19
N ALA A 190 -7.46 11.57 -2.95
CA ALA A 190 -8.59 10.86 -2.36
C ALA A 190 -9.92 11.16 -3.09
N ARG A 191 -10.15 12.41 -3.49
CA ARG A 191 -11.34 12.82 -4.26
C ARG A 191 -11.35 12.25 -5.68
N ASN A 192 -10.17 12.20 -6.32
CA ASN A 192 -10.02 11.73 -7.70
C ASN A 192 -10.02 10.20 -7.78
N PHE A 193 -11.14 9.57 -7.44
CA PHE A 193 -11.31 8.14 -7.71
C PHE A 193 -11.43 7.93 -9.23
N ALA A 194 -10.50 7.15 -9.79
CA ALA A 194 -10.54 6.75 -11.18
C ALA A 194 -10.81 5.23 -11.21
N PRO A 195 -12.06 4.78 -11.45
CA PRO A 195 -12.32 3.36 -11.61
C PRO A 195 -11.48 2.78 -12.76
N ILE A 196 -11.29 1.46 -12.76
CA ILE A 196 -10.68 0.79 -13.91
C ILE A 196 -11.62 0.97 -15.10
N LYS A 197 -11.09 1.45 -16.23
CA LYS A 197 -11.84 1.43 -17.49
C LYS A 197 -11.96 -0.04 -17.90
N LYS A 198 -13.18 -0.57 -17.90
CA LYS A 198 -13.48 -1.90 -18.46
C LYS A 198 -13.17 -1.90 -19.95
#